data_AF-A0A937LNC6-F1
#
_entry.id   AF-A0A937LNC6-F1
#
_cell.length_a   1.000
_cell.length_b   1.000
_cell.length_c   1.000
_cell.angle_alpha   90.00
_cell.angle_beta   90.00
_cell.angle_gamma   90.00
#
_symmetry.space_group_name_H-M   'P 1'
#
loop_
_entity.id
_entity.type
_entity.pdbx_description
1 polymer ?
#
loop_
_entity_poly.entity_id
_entity_poly.type
_entity_poly.pdbx_seq_one_letter_code
_entity_poly.pdbx_strand_id
1 'polypeptide(L)'
;MSSFLHVFYQIFLLNAYRYGELSEVYPVARGLSPLIIISISLFFLNEDISFYEVLGIFMISLSLIIYGIKQIRNNKSNITGFYLAIATGCLIASYSIVDGHGARVTKNPVGFFSSMTLINAFIFYCFARWKERQIIKKIFVGEKISFFVGGAASYVAYGIVVWACLYLPIAVVSSVRETSILFAVFLGLLFLKEKLNFFKLFLIIGLFSGLIFLRLG
;
A
#
# COMPACT_ATOMS: atom_id res chain seq x y z
N MET A 1 15.93 -6.81 7.70
CA MET A 1 15.82 -6.77 6.22
C MET A 1 14.63 -5.93 5.77
N SER A 2 13.44 -6.12 6.33
CA SER A 2 12.26 -5.35 5.92
C SER A 2 12.31 -3.86 6.25
N SER A 3 12.94 -3.43 7.36
CA SER A 3 13.11 -2.00 7.66
C SER A 3 13.87 -1.23 6.57
N PHE A 4 14.83 -1.87 5.88
CA PHE A 4 15.51 -1.26 4.74
C PHE A 4 14.56 -1.12 3.53
N LEU A 5 13.72 -2.14 3.28
CA LEU A 5 12.72 -2.09 2.21
C LEU A 5 11.68 -0.99 2.43
N HIS A 6 11.24 -0.78 3.68
CA HIS A 6 10.33 0.32 4.03
C HIS A 6 10.96 1.70 3.78
N VAL A 7 12.23 1.86 4.09
CA VAL A 7 12.96 3.12 3.84
C VAL A 7 13.13 3.36 2.34
N PHE A 8 13.52 2.33 1.58
CA PHE A 8 13.59 2.42 0.12
C PHE A 8 12.22 2.71 -0.49
N TYR A 9 11.15 2.07 0.00
CA TYR A 9 9.78 2.35 -0.38
C TYR A 9 9.42 3.82 -0.15
N GLN A 10 9.69 4.35 1.04
CA GLN A 10 9.36 5.74 1.37
C GLN A 10 10.15 6.73 0.52
N ILE A 11 11.44 6.47 0.26
CA ILE A 11 12.27 7.31 -0.61
C ILE A 11 11.77 7.25 -2.06
N PHE A 12 11.46 6.06 -2.58
CA PHE A 12 10.92 5.91 -3.93
C PHE A 12 9.54 6.54 -4.07
N LEU A 13 8.68 6.39 -3.06
CA LEU A 13 7.35 7.00 -3.06
C LEU A 13 7.45 8.54 -3.02
N LEU A 14 8.31 9.09 -2.17
CA LEU A 14 8.57 10.53 -2.11
C LEU A 14 9.14 11.05 -3.42
N ASN A 15 10.02 10.30 -4.09
CA ASN A 15 10.52 10.66 -5.42
C ASN A 15 9.43 10.51 -6.50
N ALA A 16 8.57 9.49 -6.43
CA ALA A 16 7.47 9.31 -7.36
C ALA A 16 6.51 10.51 -7.31
N TYR A 17 6.22 11.04 -6.13
CA TYR A 17 5.41 12.25 -5.96
C TYR A 17 6.08 13.54 -6.46
N ARG A 18 7.39 13.54 -6.72
CA ARG A 18 8.06 14.68 -7.36
C ARG A 18 7.89 14.69 -8.88
N TYR A 19 7.57 13.54 -9.48
CA TYR A 19 7.53 13.37 -10.93
C TYR A 19 6.14 12.95 -11.47
N GLY A 20 5.16 12.69 -10.60
CA GLY A 20 3.77 12.39 -10.96
C GLY A 20 2.81 12.71 -9.82
N GLU A 21 1.54 12.98 -10.16
CA GLU A 21 0.52 13.28 -9.15
C GLU A 21 0.19 12.04 -8.30
N LEU A 22 -0.15 12.27 -7.03
CA LEU A 22 -0.49 11.20 -6.08
C LEU A 22 -1.65 10.33 -6.60
N SER A 23 -2.61 10.95 -7.29
CA SER A 23 -3.79 10.33 -7.91
C SER A 23 -3.46 9.38 -9.07
N GLU A 24 -2.26 9.47 -9.64
CA GLU A 24 -1.81 8.68 -10.79
C GLU A 24 -0.94 7.49 -10.38
N VAL A 25 0.10 7.78 -9.60
CA VAL A 25 1.13 6.83 -9.22
C VAL A 25 0.57 5.81 -8.24
N TYR A 26 -0.27 6.27 -7.31
CA TYR A 26 -0.70 5.49 -6.17
C TYR A 26 -1.61 4.30 -6.54
N PRO A 27 -2.65 4.47 -7.41
CA PRO A 27 -3.48 3.33 -7.83
C PRO A 27 -2.67 2.29 -8.63
N VAL A 28 -1.72 2.71 -9.47
CA VAL A 28 -0.88 1.76 -10.24
C VAL A 28 0.02 0.95 -9.31
N ALA A 29 0.75 1.64 -8.41
CA ALA A 29 1.65 0.98 -7.46
C ALA A 29 0.91 -0.03 -6.57
N ARG A 30 -0.27 0.36 -6.09
CA ARG A 30 -1.10 -0.49 -5.25
C ARG A 30 -1.76 -1.64 -6.00
N GLY A 31 -2.25 -1.42 -7.23
CA GLY A 31 -2.80 -2.49 -8.05
C GLY A 31 -1.75 -3.55 -8.44
N LEU A 32 -0.50 -3.14 -8.68
CA LEU A 32 0.60 -4.06 -9.01
C LEU A 32 1.02 -4.92 -7.81
N SER A 33 0.94 -4.40 -6.59
CA SER A 33 1.47 -5.10 -5.42
C SER A 33 0.82 -6.47 -5.17
N PRO A 34 -0.53 -6.61 -5.10
CA PRO A 34 -1.17 -7.91 -4.91
C PRO A 34 -0.89 -8.92 -6.03
N LEU A 35 -0.73 -8.48 -7.28
CA LEU A 35 -0.37 -9.35 -8.42
C LEU A 35 1.03 -9.96 -8.25
N ILE A 36 1.97 -9.16 -7.77
CA ILE A 36 3.33 -9.63 -7.52
C ILE A 36 3.32 -10.58 -6.31
N ILE A 37 2.59 -10.21 -5.24
CA ILE A 37 2.49 -11.03 -4.03
C ILE A 37 1.86 -12.39 -4.34
N ILE A 38 0.77 -12.44 -5.09
CA ILE A 38 0.12 -13.72 -5.42
C ILE A 38 1.02 -14.60 -6.29
N SER A 39 1.72 -14.02 -7.26
CA SER A 39 2.66 -14.74 -8.12
C SER A 39 3.76 -15.38 -7.27
N ILE A 40 4.39 -14.60 -6.39
CA ILE A 40 5.44 -15.12 -5.51
C ILE A 40 4.86 -16.13 -4.50
N SER A 41 3.64 -15.91 -4.01
CA SER A 41 3.02 -16.80 -3.02
C SER A 41 2.73 -18.19 -3.59
N LEU A 42 2.27 -18.26 -4.85
CA LEU A 42 2.05 -19.51 -5.57
C LEU A 42 3.36 -20.25 -5.91
N PHE A 43 4.42 -19.53 -6.27
CA PHE A 43 5.69 -20.17 -6.68
C PHE A 43 6.66 -20.47 -5.54
N PHE A 44 6.69 -19.64 -4.49
CA PHE A 44 7.72 -19.69 -3.44
C PHE A 44 7.20 -19.98 -2.04
N LEU A 45 5.96 -19.57 -1.70
CA LEU A 45 5.42 -19.74 -0.36
C LEU A 45 4.52 -20.98 -0.21
N ASN A 46 4.18 -21.66 -1.33
CA ASN A 46 3.25 -22.80 -1.36
C ASN A 46 1.99 -22.54 -0.52
N GLU A 47 1.44 -21.33 -0.62
CA GLU A 47 0.17 -21.01 0.04
C GLU A 47 -0.98 -21.65 -0.74
N ASP A 48 -1.88 -22.33 -0.04
CA ASP A 48 -3.14 -22.82 -0.61
C ASP A 48 -4.05 -21.64 -0.89
N ILE A 49 -4.02 -21.15 -2.13
CA ILE A 49 -4.85 -20.04 -2.61
C ILE A 49 -5.92 -20.61 -3.54
N SER A 50 -7.19 -20.36 -3.21
CA SER A 50 -8.34 -20.81 -4.00
C SER A 50 -8.37 -20.13 -5.37
N PHE A 51 -8.90 -20.81 -6.38
CA PHE A 51 -9.10 -20.22 -7.71
C PHE A 51 -9.95 -18.94 -7.66
N TYR A 52 -10.94 -18.89 -6.77
CA TYR A 52 -11.76 -17.70 -6.57
C TYR A 52 -10.96 -16.54 -5.97
N GLU A 53 -10.03 -16.82 -5.06
CA GLU A 53 -9.15 -15.80 -4.48
C GLU A 53 -8.24 -15.21 -5.57
N VAL A 54 -7.62 -16.05 -6.40
CA VAL A 54 -6.79 -15.61 -7.54
C VAL A 54 -7.57 -14.65 -8.45
N LEU A 55 -8.80 -15.03 -8.80
CA LEU A 55 -9.66 -14.27 -9.68
C LEU A 55 -10.08 -12.93 -9.05
N GLY A 56 -10.39 -12.93 -7.75
CA GLY A 56 -10.70 -11.72 -6.99
C GLY A 56 -9.54 -10.74 -6.91
N ILE A 57 -8.33 -11.24 -6.61
CA ILE A 57 -7.09 -10.45 -6.58
C ILE A 57 -6.82 -9.84 -7.95
N PHE A 58 -6.97 -10.63 -9.02
CA PHE A 58 -6.75 -10.16 -10.38
C PHE A 58 -7.72 -9.03 -10.77
N MET A 59 -9.01 -9.17 -10.43
CA MET A 59 -10.03 -8.13 -10.67
C MET A 59 -9.72 -6.82 -9.94
N ILE A 60 -9.37 -6.89 -8.65
CA ILE A 60 -9.03 -5.70 -7.84
C ILE A 60 -7.83 -4.99 -8.44
N SER A 61 -6.75 -5.74 -8.71
CA SER A 61 -5.52 -5.22 -9.25
C SER A 61 -5.68 -4.59 -10.63
N LEU A 62 -6.39 -5.26 -11.55
CA LEU A 62 -6.64 -4.72 -12.89
C LEU A 62 -7.46 -3.42 -12.84
N SER A 63 -8.47 -3.38 -11.98
CA SER A 63 -9.32 -2.19 -11.82
C SER A 63 -8.50 -0.97 -11.38
N LEU A 64 -7.57 -1.17 -10.44
CA LEU A 64 -6.66 -0.13 -9.97
C LEU A 64 -5.64 0.30 -11.02
N ILE A 65 -5.04 -0.65 -11.73
CA ILE A 65 -4.05 -0.37 -12.78
C ILE A 65 -4.71 0.40 -13.93
N ILE A 66 -5.88 -0.04 -14.40
CA ILE A 66 -6.64 0.63 -15.47
C ILE A 66 -6.98 2.07 -15.05
N TYR A 67 -7.45 2.25 -13.81
CA TYR A 67 -7.78 3.57 -13.28
C TYR A 67 -6.54 4.48 -13.24
N GLY A 68 -5.42 3.98 -12.73
CA GLY A 68 -4.16 4.73 -12.65
C GLY A 68 -3.57 5.09 -14.03
N ILE A 69 -3.52 4.15 -14.98
CA ILE A 69 -3.05 4.40 -16.35
C ILE A 69 -3.90 5.47 -17.04
N LYS A 70 -5.22 5.44 -16.82
CA LYS A 70 -6.12 6.44 -17.39
C LYS A 70 -5.82 7.83 -16.84
N GLN A 71 -5.56 7.95 -15.54
CA GLN A 71 -5.21 9.22 -14.91
C GLN A 71 -3.90 9.78 -15.49
N ILE A 72 -2.87 8.93 -15.62
CA ILE A 72 -1.58 9.28 -16.25
C ILE A 72 -1.80 9.83 -17.67
N ARG A 73 -2.66 9.15 -18.45
CA ARG A 73 -2.97 9.57 -19.82
C ARG A 73 -3.72 10.90 -19.87
N ASN A 74 -4.64 11.14 -18.93
CA ASN A 74 -5.46 12.34 -18.91
C ASN A 74 -4.63 13.58 -18.53
N ASN A 75 -3.70 13.42 -17.59
CA ASN A 75 -2.83 14.49 -17.11
C ASN A 75 -1.55 14.68 -17.96
N LYS A 76 -1.40 13.92 -19.07
CA LYS A 76 -0.18 13.90 -19.92
C LYS A 76 1.10 13.74 -19.08
N SER A 77 1.01 12.89 -18.06
CA SER A 77 2.04 12.75 -17.05
C SER A 77 3.30 12.11 -17.63
N ASN A 78 4.44 12.41 -17.01
CA ASN A 78 5.75 12.01 -17.48
C ASN A 78 5.93 10.49 -17.35
N ILE A 79 6.50 9.84 -18.35
CA ILE A 79 6.72 8.38 -18.38
C ILE A 79 7.55 7.93 -17.17
N THR A 80 8.40 8.80 -16.64
CA THR A 80 9.16 8.61 -15.40
C THR A 80 8.28 8.31 -14.18
N GLY A 81 7.12 8.96 -14.06
CA GLY A 81 6.16 8.70 -12.98
C GLY A 81 5.59 7.28 -13.03
N PHE A 82 5.37 6.75 -14.24
CA PHE A 82 4.89 5.38 -14.45
C PHE A 82 5.94 4.33 -14.04
N TYR A 83 7.20 4.51 -14.43
CA TYR A 83 8.28 3.62 -13.99
C TYR A 83 8.48 3.65 -12.47
N LEU A 84 8.34 4.82 -11.85
CA LEU A 84 8.39 4.94 -10.40
C LEU A 84 7.18 4.28 -9.71
N ALA A 85 6.00 4.30 -10.34
CA ALA A 85 4.82 3.56 -9.84
C ALA A 85 5.05 2.04 -9.85
N ILE A 86 5.69 1.51 -10.90
CA ILE A 86 6.05 0.09 -10.97
C ILE A 86 7.09 -0.24 -9.89
N ALA A 87 8.15 0.56 -9.79
CA ALA A 87 9.20 0.34 -8.79
C ALA A 87 8.64 0.37 -7.36
N THR A 88 7.73 1.31 -7.06
CA THR A 88 7.05 1.38 -5.77
C THR A 88 6.15 0.17 -5.54
N GLY A 89 5.39 -0.30 -6.54
CA GLY A 89 4.60 -1.53 -6.45
C GLY A 89 5.45 -2.77 -6.12
N CYS A 90 6.61 -2.92 -6.77
CA CYS A 90 7.58 -3.99 -6.50
C CYS A 90 8.16 -3.91 -5.07
N LEU A 91 8.45 -2.71 -4.58
CA LEU A 91 8.90 -2.51 -3.20
C LEU A 91 7.79 -2.84 -2.20
N ILE A 92 6.53 -2.48 -2.51
CA ILE A 92 5.38 -2.79 -1.67
C ILE A 92 5.19 -4.30 -1.55
N ALA A 93 5.25 -5.01 -2.67
CA ALA A 93 5.17 -6.46 -2.68
C ALA A 93 6.32 -7.10 -1.89
N SER A 94 7.56 -6.65 -2.13
CA SER A 94 8.75 -7.16 -1.44
C SER A 94 8.63 -7.03 0.08
N TYR A 95 8.32 -5.83 0.61
CA TYR A 95 8.19 -5.67 2.07
C TYR A 95 7.01 -6.48 2.61
N SER A 96 5.88 -6.53 1.90
CA SER A 96 4.68 -7.23 2.39
C SER A 96 4.93 -8.74 2.52
N ILE A 97 5.68 -9.33 1.60
CA ILE A 97 6.09 -10.73 1.66
C ILE A 97 7.04 -10.96 2.82
N VAL A 98 8.07 -10.13 2.96
CA VAL A 98 9.05 -10.26 4.06
C VAL A 98 8.36 -10.08 5.42
N ASP A 99 7.41 -9.15 5.52
CA ASP A 99 6.65 -8.88 6.75
C ASP A 99 5.69 -10.01 7.08
N GLY A 100 4.94 -10.51 6.09
CA GLY A 100 4.04 -11.65 6.27
C GLY A 100 4.79 -12.94 6.64
N HIS A 101 5.88 -13.25 5.92
CA HIS A 101 6.71 -14.41 6.22
C HIS A 101 7.42 -14.27 7.57
N GLY A 102 8.00 -13.10 7.86
CA GLY A 102 8.66 -12.80 9.12
C GLY A 102 7.71 -12.92 10.32
N ALA A 103 6.47 -12.42 10.20
CA ALA A 103 5.47 -12.54 11.24
C ALA A 103 5.13 -14.02 11.55
N ARG A 104 5.00 -14.85 10.52
CA ARG A 104 4.69 -16.29 10.68
C ARG A 104 5.81 -17.07 11.35
N VAL A 105 7.07 -16.82 10.96
CA VAL A 105 8.25 -17.47 11.57
C VAL A 105 8.37 -17.10 13.05
N THR A 106 8.12 -15.84 13.39
CA THR A 106 8.33 -15.33 14.75
C THR A 106 7.20 -15.73 15.71
N LYS A 107 6.00 -16.08 15.21
CA LYS A 107 4.75 -16.35 15.96
C LYS A 107 4.34 -15.28 17.00
N ASN A 108 5.07 -14.16 17.05
CA ASN A 108 4.82 -13.00 17.89
C ASN A 108 4.78 -11.74 16.99
N PRO A 109 3.62 -11.44 16.39
CA PRO A 109 3.49 -10.38 15.39
C PRO A 109 3.71 -8.99 16.00
N VAL A 110 3.33 -8.80 17.27
CA VAL A 110 3.48 -7.52 17.97
C VAL A 110 4.96 -7.26 18.30
N GLY A 111 5.71 -8.28 18.74
CA GLY A 111 7.15 -8.17 19.00
C GLY A 111 7.97 -7.92 17.72
N PHE A 112 7.61 -8.60 16.63
CA PHE A 112 8.25 -8.39 15.33
C PHE A 112 7.96 -6.99 14.78
N PHE A 113 6.68 -6.59 14.75
CA PHE A 113 6.28 -5.30 14.21
C PHE A 113 6.81 -4.13 15.06
N SER A 114 6.76 -4.21 16.39
CA SER A 114 7.32 -3.16 17.27
C SER A 114 8.81 -2.94 17.02
N SER A 115 9.60 -4.02 17.03
CA SER A 115 11.04 -3.97 16.76
C SER A 115 11.34 -3.38 15.37
N MET A 116 10.55 -3.77 14.38
CA MET A 116 10.69 -3.28 13.03
C MET A 116 10.31 -1.80 12.88
N THR A 117 9.25 -1.37 13.56
CA THR A 117 8.79 0.03 13.55
C THR A 117 9.82 0.93 14.22
N LEU A 118 10.44 0.48 15.31
CA LEU A 118 11.53 1.20 15.98
C LEU A 118 12.72 1.41 15.04
N ILE A 119 13.15 0.35 14.33
CA ILE A 119 14.24 0.45 13.35
C ILE A 119 13.84 1.39 12.20
N ASN A 120 12.61 1.29 11.69
CA ASN A 120 12.14 2.16 10.61
C ASN A 120 12.08 3.63 11.06
N ALA A 121 11.56 3.90 12.26
CA ALA A 121 11.52 5.23 12.86
C ALA A 121 12.92 5.83 13.00
N PHE A 122 13.90 5.02 13.41
CA PHE A 122 15.29 5.45 13.54
C PHE A 122 15.92 5.80 12.18
N ILE A 123 15.76 4.94 11.17
CA ILE A 123 16.33 5.20 9.84
C ILE A 123 15.66 6.43 9.21
N PHE A 124 14.33 6.55 9.32
CA PHE A 124 13.60 7.69 8.78
C PHE A 124 13.94 8.99 9.50
N TYR A 125 14.18 8.94 10.80
CA TYR A 125 14.70 10.08 11.58
C TYR A 125 16.06 10.54 11.06
N CYS A 126 17.00 9.60 10.83
CA CYS A 126 18.32 9.91 10.27
C CYS A 126 18.21 10.55 8.87
N PHE A 127 17.35 10.00 8.00
CA PHE A 127 17.11 10.53 6.67
C PHE A 127 16.47 11.94 6.69
N ALA A 128 15.43 12.13 7.51
CA ALA A 128 14.75 13.41 7.65
C ALA A 128 15.71 14.50 8.16
N ARG A 129 16.55 14.16 9.16
CA ARG A 129 17.55 15.08 9.70
C ARG A 129 18.65 15.44 8.69
N TRP A 130 18.99 14.52 7.79
CA TRP A 130 19.94 14.80 6.71
C TRP A 130 19.35 15.75 5.66
N LYS A 131 18.07 15.59 5.31
CA LYS A 131 17.41 16.40 4.29
C LYS A 131 17.04 17.81 4.76
N GLU A 132 16.56 17.95 5.99
CA GLU A 132 16.21 19.26 6.56
C GLU A 132 16.42 19.24 8.10
N ARG A 133 17.48 19.91 8.55
CA ARG A 133 17.94 19.89 9.95
C ARG A 133 16.90 20.40 10.97
N GLN A 134 15.88 21.15 10.53
CA GLN A 134 14.87 21.79 11.40
C GLN A 134 13.50 21.08 11.43
N ILE A 135 13.32 19.95 10.72
CA ILE A 135 12.04 19.22 10.67
C ILE A 135 11.47 18.93 12.06
N ILE A 136 12.31 18.49 13.00
CA ILE A 136 11.88 18.11 14.36
C ILE A 136 11.28 19.30 15.10
N LYS A 137 11.89 20.49 14.96
CA LYS A 137 11.39 21.71 15.59
C LYS A 137 10.06 22.15 14.95
N LYS A 138 9.90 22.05 13.63
CA LYS A 138 8.62 22.35 12.95
C LYS A 138 7.49 21.43 13.42
N ILE A 139 7.74 20.11 13.50
CA ILE A 139 6.74 19.13 13.95
C ILE A 139 6.32 19.40 15.40
N PHE A 140 7.28 19.68 16.29
CA PHE A 140 6.99 19.94 17.70
C PHE A 140 6.33 21.29 18.00
N VAL A 141 6.43 22.26 17.08
CA VAL A 141 5.89 23.61 17.29
C VAL A 141 4.50 23.77 16.69
N GLY A 142 4.18 23.10 15.57
CA GLY A 142 2.91 23.29 14.85
C GLY A 142 1.97 22.09 14.80
N GLU A 143 2.48 20.86 14.77
CA GLU A 143 1.68 19.68 14.36
C GLU A 143 1.80 18.47 15.31
N LYS A 144 2.04 18.73 16.60
CA LYS A 144 2.18 17.68 17.63
C LYS A 144 1.02 16.68 17.66
N ILE A 145 -0.21 17.17 17.47
CA ILE A 145 -1.41 16.32 17.50
C ILE A 145 -1.42 15.38 16.29
N SER A 146 -1.19 15.90 15.08
CA SER A 146 -1.10 15.07 13.86
C SER A 146 0.03 14.04 13.94
N PHE A 147 1.16 14.39 14.55
CA PHE A 147 2.27 13.46 14.77
C PHE A 147 1.88 12.30 15.69
N PHE A 148 1.30 12.60 16.86
CA PHE A 148 0.92 11.56 17.82
C PHE A 148 -0.26 10.70 17.32
N VAL A 149 -1.31 11.34 16.83
CA VAL A 149 -2.53 10.66 16.37
C VAL A 149 -2.23 9.87 15.09
N GLY A 150 -1.54 10.47 14.12
CA GLY A 150 -1.18 9.80 12.87
C GLY A 150 -0.22 8.62 13.08
N GLY A 151 0.79 8.81 13.95
CA GLY A 151 1.73 7.75 14.30
C GLY A 151 1.06 6.58 15.02
N ALA A 152 0.25 6.85 16.04
CA ALA A 152 -0.48 5.82 16.78
C ALA A 152 -1.48 5.08 15.88
N ALA A 153 -2.25 5.82 15.08
CA ALA A 153 -3.22 5.22 14.15
C ALA A 153 -2.53 4.35 13.08
N SER A 154 -1.40 4.81 12.52
CA SER A 154 -0.64 4.03 11.53
C SER A 154 -0.06 2.75 12.13
N TYR A 155 0.46 2.82 13.36
CA TYR A 155 0.96 1.65 14.08
C TYR A 155 -0.13 0.61 14.31
N VAL A 156 -1.29 1.04 14.83
CA VAL A 156 -2.42 0.13 15.08
C VAL A 156 -2.92 -0.47 13.77
N ALA A 157 -3.10 0.34 12.72
CA ALA A 157 -3.58 -0.12 11.41
C ALA A 157 -2.66 -1.19 10.81
N TYR A 158 -1.34 -0.96 10.81
CA TYR A 158 -0.40 -1.92 10.25
C TYR A 158 -0.19 -3.14 11.17
N GLY A 159 -0.26 -2.96 12.50
CA GLY A 159 -0.25 -4.07 13.45
C GLY A 159 -1.38 -5.07 13.18
N ILE A 160 -2.58 -4.59 12.84
CA ILE A 160 -3.71 -5.44 12.43
C ILE A 160 -3.39 -6.19 11.12
N VAL A 161 -2.74 -5.54 10.15
CA VAL A 161 -2.34 -6.18 8.89
C VAL A 161 -1.36 -7.33 9.14
N VAL A 162 -0.32 -7.09 9.94
CA VAL A 162 0.68 -8.13 10.27
C VAL A 162 0.05 -9.28 11.04
N TRP A 163 -0.89 -8.96 11.95
CA TRP A 163 -1.66 -9.97 12.67
C TRP A 163 -2.55 -10.79 11.72
N ALA A 164 -3.20 -10.18 10.74
CA ALA A 164 -4.01 -10.88 9.75
C ALA A 164 -3.17 -11.83 8.87
N CYS A 165 -1.92 -11.47 8.54
CA CYS A 165 -1.00 -12.33 7.80
C CYS A 165 -0.63 -13.64 8.52
N LEU A 166 -0.93 -13.78 9.82
CA LEU A 166 -0.77 -15.05 10.54
C LEU A 166 -1.84 -16.08 10.18
N TYR A 167 -3.04 -15.62 9.85
CA TYR A 167 -4.21 -16.49 9.65
C TYR A 167 -4.60 -16.63 8.19
N LEU A 168 -4.27 -15.65 7.35
CA LEU A 168 -4.65 -15.61 5.94
C LEU A 168 -3.41 -15.52 5.02
N PRO A 169 -3.54 -15.98 3.76
CA PRO A 169 -2.53 -15.77 2.72
C PRO A 169 -2.17 -14.29 2.57
N ILE A 170 -0.89 -13.99 2.34
CA ILE A 170 -0.40 -12.61 2.30
C ILE A 170 -1.05 -11.84 1.14
N ALA A 171 -1.29 -12.55 0.02
CA ALA A 171 -1.95 -12.00 -1.17
C ALA A 171 -3.40 -11.56 -0.89
N VAL A 172 -4.14 -12.33 -0.09
CA VAL A 172 -5.53 -12.04 0.29
C VAL A 172 -5.58 -10.83 1.22
N VAL A 173 -4.74 -10.81 2.25
CA VAL A 173 -4.63 -9.66 3.18
C VAL A 173 -4.26 -8.39 2.42
N SER A 174 -3.30 -8.48 1.49
CA SER A 174 -2.91 -7.33 0.66
C SER A 174 -4.06 -6.81 -0.19
N SER A 175 -4.89 -7.70 -0.74
CA SER A 175 -6.00 -7.31 -1.61
C SER A 175 -7.17 -6.72 -0.84
N VAL A 176 -7.44 -7.23 0.37
CA VAL A 176 -8.43 -6.62 1.28
C VAL A 176 -8.01 -5.19 1.68
N ARG A 177 -6.71 -4.89 1.77
CA ARG A 177 -6.25 -3.52 2.04
C ARG A 177 -6.60 -2.54 0.91
N GLU A 178 -6.71 -3.02 -0.32
CA GLU A 178 -7.05 -2.17 -1.47
C GLU A 178 -8.48 -1.64 -1.43
N THR A 179 -9.35 -2.27 -0.64
CA THR A 179 -10.70 -1.76 -0.36
C THR A 179 -10.70 -0.39 0.33
N SER A 180 -9.62 -0.02 1.01
CA SER A 180 -9.43 1.33 1.58
C SER A 180 -9.61 2.44 0.54
N ILE A 181 -9.34 2.14 -0.73
CA ILE A 181 -9.51 3.07 -1.84
C ILE A 181 -11.00 3.35 -2.11
N LEU A 182 -11.89 2.38 -1.90
CA LEU A 182 -13.34 2.62 -2.00
C LEU A 182 -13.78 3.67 -0.97
N PHE A 183 -13.29 3.56 0.26
CA PHE A 183 -13.59 4.54 1.31
C PHE A 183 -13.00 5.91 0.97
N ALA A 184 -11.77 5.96 0.44
CA ALA A 184 -11.17 7.22 0.01
C ALA A 184 -11.96 7.89 -1.12
N VAL A 185 -12.38 7.12 -2.13
CA VAL A 185 -13.22 7.63 -3.23
C VAL A 185 -14.58 8.10 -2.69
N PHE A 186 -15.21 7.35 -1.79
CA PHE A 186 -16.48 7.72 -1.18
C PHE A 186 -16.39 9.03 -0.38
N LEU A 187 -15.33 9.19 0.43
CA LEU A 187 -15.06 10.43 1.15
C LEU A 187 -14.78 11.59 0.18
N GLY A 188 -14.07 11.35 -0.92
CA GLY A 188 -13.87 12.34 -1.99
C GLY A 188 -15.17 12.81 -2.64
N LEU A 189 -16.12 11.91 -2.84
CA LEU A 189 -17.43 12.25 -3.39
C LEU A 189 -18.29 13.05 -2.39
N LEU A 190 -18.32 12.65 -1.12
CA LEU A 190 -19.15 13.29 -0.09
C LEU A 190 -18.59 14.63 0.40
N PHE A 191 -17.31 14.67 0.78
CA PHE A 191 -16.69 15.84 1.40
C PHE A 191 -16.11 16.82 0.38
N LEU A 192 -15.43 16.30 -0.66
CA LEU A 192 -14.81 17.14 -1.69
C LEU A 192 -15.74 17.44 -2.87
N LYS A 193 -16.97 16.89 -2.87
CA LYS A 193 -17.99 17.05 -3.94
C LYS A 193 -17.43 16.75 -5.34
N GLU A 194 -16.49 15.80 -5.43
CA GLU A 194 -15.93 15.40 -6.71
C GLU A 194 -17.01 14.76 -7.60
N LYS A 195 -16.96 15.01 -8.91
CA LYS A 195 -17.91 14.39 -9.84
C LYS A 195 -17.61 12.90 -9.99
N LEU A 196 -18.66 12.10 -9.98
CA LEU A 196 -18.62 10.69 -10.38
C LEU A 196 -18.27 10.61 -11.87
N ASN A 197 -17.13 10.00 -12.17
CA ASN A 197 -16.71 9.71 -13.53
C ASN A 197 -16.98 8.22 -13.83
N PHE A 198 -17.25 7.87 -15.09
CA PHE A 198 -17.42 6.48 -15.52
C PHE A 198 -16.26 5.57 -15.08
N PHE A 199 -15.04 6.09 -15.04
CA PHE A 199 -13.86 5.35 -14.58
C PHE A 199 -13.85 5.09 -13.07
N LYS A 200 -14.36 6.02 -12.25
CA LYS A 200 -14.54 5.77 -10.81
C LYS A 200 -15.61 4.71 -10.57
N LEU A 201 -16.67 4.71 -11.37
CA LEU A 201 -17.70 3.68 -11.31
C LEU A 201 -17.12 2.30 -11.66
N PHE A 202 -16.33 2.21 -12.74
CA PHE A 202 -15.63 0.98 -13.12
C PHE A 202 -14.70 0.48 -12.01
N LEU A 203 -13.91 1.38 -11.41
CA LEU A 203 -13.05 1.06 -10.28
C LEU A 203 -13.86 0.50 -9.10
N ILE A 204 -14.97 1.15 -8.74
CA ILE A 204 -15.83 0.72 -7.63
C ILE A 204 -16.39 -0.66 -7.91
N ILE A 205 -16.99 -0.87 -9.08
CA ILE A 205 -17.60 -2.15 -9.47
C ILE A 205 -16.56 -3.27 -9.47
N GLY A 206 -15.38 -3.03 -10.05
CA GLY A 206 -14.31 -4.04 -10.12
C GLY A 206 -13.72 -4.41 -8.76
N LEU A 207 -13.59 -3.42 -7.85
CA LEU A 207 -13.19 -3.68 -6.46
C LEU A 207 -14.26 -4.47 -5.69
N PHE A 208 -15.54 -4.11 -5.85
CA PHE A 208 -16.66 -4.84 -5.23
C PHE A 208 -16.79 -6.26 -5.75
N SER A 209 -16.70 -6.47 -7.07
CA SER A 209 -16.77 -7.82 -7.64
C SER A 209 -15.60 -8.67 -7.18
N GLY A 210 -14.39 -8.12 -7.18
CA GLY A 210 -13.20 -8.84 -6.70
C GLY A 210 -13.27 -9.21 -5.22
N LEU A 211 -13.87 -8.36 -4.38
CA LEU A 211 -14.13 -8.68 -2.98
C LEU A 211 -15.11 -9.84 -2.79
N ILE A 212 -16.16 -9.90 -3.62
CA ILE A 212 -17.12 -11.01 -3.57
C ILE A 212 -16.41 -12.33 -3.90
N PHE A 213 -15.56 -12.33 -4.94
CA PHE A 213 -14.75 -13.50 -5.29
C PHE A 213 -13.78 -13.91 -4.18
N LEU A 214 -13.10 -12.95 -3.55
CA LEU A 214 -12.25 -13.21 -2.37
C LEU A 214 -13.01 -13.83 -1.20
N ARG A 215 -14.32 -13.56 -1.07
CA ARG A 215 -15.15 -14.12 0.00
C ARG A 215 -15.69 -15.52 -0.30
N LEU A 216 -15.75 -15.89 -1.58
CA LEU A 216 -16.26 -17.18 -2.05
C LEU A 216 -15.19 -18.28 -2.09
N GLY A 217 -13.90 -17.90 -2.13
CA GLY A 217 -12.78 -18.82 -1.98
C GLY A 217 -12.50 -19.16 -0.53
#